data_AF-A0A7R8XDI8-F1
#
_entry.id   AF-A0A7R8XDI8-F1
#
_cell.length_a   1.000
_cell.length_b   1.000
_cell.length_c   1.000
_cell.angle_alpha   90.00
_cell.angle_beta   90.00
_cell.angle_gamma   90.00
#
_symmetry.space_group_name_H-M   'P 1'
#
loop_
_entity.id
_entity.type
_entity.pdbx_description
1 polymer ?
#
loop_
_entity_poly.entity_id
_entity_poly.type
_entity_poly.pdbx_seq_one_letter_code
_entity_poly.pdbx_strand_id
1 'polypeptide(L)'
;MEEFLLESEDNLSAGGSDWEDENHWKQQMKAEYSAHLVIRGERDDSVVLCSDESTCEVKEMEASSTMLLMQDLIFPEDIPNTQEPAVSTKIVSQLLHHIFEANPTRPNMKRLEDLLMENPYRGKEHEKTDDEARDLGLHFYSFQDLLDRIQASEGELCGALQAIRACQINGYWRVLDFDYEFQVLSDILNYIEAESLSIDGIPHLATLGELEALKPREILEQVFSWYLEPSGLFSKSGEELFKLREKEVCCFLAQVLLRPTGIFNLEEFLSSWQQSVPPGKLFLLMIQ
;
A
#
# COMPACT_ATOMS: atom_id res chain seq x y z
N MET A 1 -1.36 11.62 67.63
CA MET A 1 -2.11 10.56 68.34
C MET A 1 -3.32 10.27 67.49
N GLU A 2 -3.48 9.19 66.74
CA GLU A 2 -2.81 7.90 66.49
C GLU A 2 -3.46 7.47 65.15
N GLU A 3 -2.73 7.40 64.03
CA GLU A 3 -2.23 6.16 63.39
C GLU A 3 -2.95 4.86 63.79
N PHE A 4 -3.51 4.13 62.81
CA PHE A 4 -3.08 2.76 62.49
C PHE A 4 -3.57 2.33 61.10
N LEU A 5 -2.60 1.99 60.24
CA LEU A 5 -2.71 1.16 59.04
C LEU A 5 -2.98 -0.30 59.43
N LEU A 6 -3.63 -1.08 58.55
CA LEU A 6 -3.14 -2.42 58.20
C LEU A 6 -3.84 -2.95 56.93
N GLU A 7 -3.00 -3.49 56.07
CA GLU A 7 -3.24 -4.07 54.75
C GLU A 7 -4.04 -5.38 54.82
N SER A 8 -4.71 -5.72 53.71
CA SER A 8 -4.70 -7.08 53.19
C SER A 8 -4.95 -7.07 51.68
N GLU A 9 -3.89 -7.23 50.90
CA GLU A 9 -3.98 -7.88 49.60
C GLU A 9 -4.19 -9.38 49.83
N ASP A 10 -5.21 -9.97 49.21
CA ASP A 10 -5.04 -11.25 48.51
C ASP A 10 -6.21 -11.54 47.55
N ASN A 11 -5.87 -11.43 46.27
CA ASN A 11 -6.28 -12.24 45.11
C ASN A 11 -7.63 -12.96 45.12
N LEU A 12 -8.53 -12.47 44.26
CA LEU A 12 -9.37 -13.31 43.41
C LEU A 12 -9.39 -12.71 41.98
N SER A 13 -8.78 -13.45 41.07
CA SER A 13 -8.68 -13.20 39.63
C SER A 13 -10.01 -13.45 38.91
N ALA A 14 -10.44 -12.52 38.03
CA ALA A 14 -11.18 -12.79 36.78
C ALA A 14 -11.55 -11.49 36.01
N GLY A 15 -11.17 -11.42 34.72
CA GLY A 15 -11.74 -10.54 33.66
C GLY A 15 -11.20 -9.10 33.62
N GLY A 16 -10.36 -8.69 32.66
CA GLY A 16 -10.73 -8.40 31.27
C GLY A 16 -11.12 -6.91 31.16
N SER A 17 -10.16 -6.02 30.87
CA SER A 17 -9.96 -5.34 29.57
C SER A 17 -11.24 -4.68 29.03
N ASP A 18 -11.25 -3.32 28.94
CA ASP A 18 -11.96 -2.54 27.89
C ASP A 18 -11.98 -1.01 28.11
N TRP A 19 -11.51 -0.51 29.26
CA TRP A 19 -11.61 0.95 29.56
C TRP A 19 -10.43 1.80 29.07
N GLU A 20 -9.39 1.21 28.48
CA GLU A 20 -8.22 1.95 27.97
C GLU A 20 -8.32 2.36 26.48
N ASP A 21 -9.26 1.80 25.71
CA ASP A 21 -9.37 2.04 24.26
C ASP A 21 -10.14 3.33 23.86
N GLU A 22 -11.05 3.81 24.71
CA GLU A 22 -11.85 5.02 24.39
C GLU A 22 -11.03 6.33 24.33
N ASN A 23 -9.82 6.32 24.89
CA ASN A 23 -8.94 7.48 24.92
C ASN A 23 -7.90 7.49 23.78
N HIS A 24 -7.64 6.35 23.14
CA HIS A 24 -6.64 6.24 22.09
C HIS A 24 -7.06 7.01 20.85
N TRP A 25 -8.28 6.77 20.35
CA TRP A 25 -8.79 7.46 19.18
C TRP A 25 -9.06 8.96 19.44
N LYS A 26 -9.45 9.34 20.68
CA LYS A 26 -9.62 10.76 21.05
C LYS A 26 -8.28 11.51 21.09
N GLN A 27 -7.19 10.84 21.51
CA GLN A 27 -5.84 11.39 21.44
C GLN A 27 -5.32 11.42 20.00
N GLN A 28 -5.66 10.43 19.19
CA GLN A 28 -5.33 10.38 17.75
C GLN A 28 -6.06 11.51 16.99
N MET A 29 -7.36 11.69 17.20
CA MET A 29 -8.14 12.81 16.66
C MET A 29 -7.70 14.17 17.21
N LYS A 30 -7.19 14.25 18.45
CA LYS A 30 -6.59 15.49 19.00
C LYS A 30 -5.23 15.84 18.39
N ALA A 31 -4.44 14.84 18.02
CA ALA A 31 -3.20 15.03 17.27
C ALA A 31 -3.48 15.37 15.79
N GLU A 32 -4.64 14.96 15.28
CA GLU A 32 -5.12 15.10 13.91
C GLU A 32 -6.07 16.29 13.67
N TYR A 33 -6.03 17.36 14.47
CA TYR A 33 -6.77 18.60 14.15
C TYR A 33 -6.36 19.25 12.82
N SER A 34 -5.35 18.70 12.13
CA SER A 34 -4.94 19.04 10.77
C SER A 34 -5.01 17.88 9.76
N ALA A 35 -5.58 16.72 10.11
CA ALA A 35 -5.67 15.59 9.19
C ALA A 35 -6.82 15.78 8.20
N HIS A 36 -6.51 15.59 6.92
CA HIS A 36 -7.51 15.62 5.87
C HIS A 36 -8.27 14.29 5.88
N LEU A 37 -9.54 14.34 6.30
CA LEU A 37 -10.42 13.16 6.33
C LEU A 37 -11.34 13.15 5.11
N VAL A 38 -11.39 12.02 4.41
CA VAL A 38 -12.18 11.85 3.18
C VAL A 38 -13.08 10.63 3.31
N ILE A 39 -14.32 10.77 2.87
CA ILE A 39 -15.24 9.63 2.71
C ILE A 39 -15.03 9.03 1.32
N ARG A 40 -14.78 7.72 1.24
CA ARG A 40 -14.53 7.02 -0.02
C ARG A 40 -15.48 5.81 -0.19
N GLY A 41 -15.64 5.37 -1.43
CA GLY A 41 -16.49 4.25 -1.83
C GLY A 41 -17.43 4.61 -2.99
N GLU A 42 -17.83 3.60 -3.75
CA GLU A 42 -18.88 3.74 -4.75
C GLU A 42 -20.28 3.71 -4.12
N ARG A 43 -21.32 3.88 -4.94
CA ARG A 43 -22.71 3.99 -4.47
C ARG A 43 -23.22 2.76 -3.72
N ASP A 44 -22.70 1.58 -4.06
CA ASP A 44 -23.11 0.30 -3.50
C ASP A 44 -22.13 -0.21 -2.43
N ASP A 45 -21.07 0.54 -2.15
CA ASP A 45 -20.06 0.20 -1.15
C ASP A 45 -20.51 0.60 0.26
N SER A 46 -19.91 -0.03 1.28
CA SER A 46 -19.98 0.49 2.64
C SER A 46 -19.27 1.85 2.74
N VAL A 47 -19.62 2.66 3.74
CA VAL A 47 -18.95 3.94 3.93
C VAL A 47 -17.61 3.70 4.63
N VAL A 48 -16.53 4.23 4.06
CA VAL A 48 -15.24 4.30 4.76
C VAL A 48 -14.80 5.75 4.95
N LEU A 49 -14.11 5.99 6.05
CA LEU A 49 -13.44 7.24 6.37
C LEU A 49 -11.94 7.01 6.28
N CYS A 50 -11.27 7.76 5.41
CA CYS A 50 -9.84 7.64 5.17
C CYS A 50 -9.13 8.90 5.71
N SER A 51 -8.05 8.67 6.46
CA SER A 51 -6.98 9.65 6.61
C SER A 51 -6.02 9.55 5.42
N ASP A 52 -4.88 10.23 5.49
CA ASP A 52 -3.82 10.10 4.49
C ASP A 52 -3.20 8.69 4.48
N GLU A 53 -3.20 7.98 5.62
CA GLU A 53 -2.43 6.73 5.82
C GLU A 53 -3.27 5.53 6.25
N SER A 54 -4.54 5.72 6.62
CA SER A 54 -5.38 4.65 7.16
C SER A 54 -6.84 4.77 6.78
N THR A 55 -7.51 3.61 6.71
CA THR A 55 -8.95 3.51 6.43
C THR A 55 -9.72 2.95 7.62
N CYS A 56 -10.85 3.57 7.93
CA CYS A 56 -11.80 3.12 8.93
C CYS A 56 -13.16 2.82 8.28
N GLU A 57 -13.75 1.68 8.60
CA GLU A 57 -15.12 1.36 8.24
C GLU A 57 -16.08 2.15 9.13
N VAL A 58 -17.08 2.79 8.54
CA VAL A 58 -18.09 3.56 9.28
C VAL A 58 -19.37 2.75 9.37
N LYS A 59 -19.82 2.49 10.61
CA LYS A 59 -21.06 1.77 10.89
C LYS A 59 -22.05 2.65 11.62
N GLU A 60 -23.28 2.67 11.13
CA GLU A 60 -24.39 3.27 11.84
C GLU A 60 -24.88 2.33 12.95
N MET A 61 -25.05 2.88 14.13
CA MET A 61 -25.57 2.19 15.30
C MET A 61 -26.70 2.98 15.93
N GLU A 62 -27.72 2.29 16.40
CA GLU A 62 -28.77 2.92 17.22
C GLU A 62 -28.21 3.25 18.61
N ALA A 63 -28.37 4.51 19.01
CA ALA A 63 -27.97 4.97 20.33
C ALA A 63 -28.94 4.43 21.39
N SER A 64 -28.39 3.96 22.52
CA SER A 64 -29.19 3.52 23.67
C SER A 64 -29.93 4.65 24.39
N SER A 65 -29.63 5.90 24.04
CA SER A 65 -30.25 7.10 24.58
C SER A 65 -30.40 8.17 23.50
N THR A 66 -31.34 9.10 23.69
CA THR A 66 -31.52 10.24 22.79
C THR A 66 -30.47 11.30 23.08
N MET A 67 -29.68 11.67 22.07
CA MET A 67 -28.71 12.75 22.16
C MET A 67 -29.34 14.07 21.69
N LEU A 68 -29.06 15.16 22.41
CA LEU A 68 -29.55 16.50 22.07
C LEU A 68 -28.40 17.33 21.51
N LEU A 69 -28.50 17.70 20.23
CA LEU A 69 -27.57 18.64 19.63
C LEU A 69 -28.01 20.06 20.00
N MET A 70 -27.21 20.75 20.81
CA MET A 70 -27.46 22.12 21.24
C MET A 70 -26.21 22.97 20.99
N GLN A 71 -26.41 24.23 20.62
CA GLN A 71 -25.33 25.21 20.50
C GLN A 71 -25.19 26.02 21.80
N ASP A 72 -24.00 26.61 21.99
CA ASP A 72 -23.69 27.51 23.11
C ASP A 72 -23.96 26.89 24.49
N LEU A 73 -23.58 25.62 24.69
CA LEU A 73 -23.63 24.97 26.00
C LEU A 73 -22.77 25.75 27.00
N ILE A 74 -23.32 25.99 28.18
CA ILE A 74 -22.59 26.62 29.30
C ILE A 74 -22.17 25.48 30.22
N PHE A 75 -20.86 25.30 30.40
CA PHE A 75 -20.34 24.31 31.34
C PHE A 75 -20.41 24.84 32.77
N PRO A 76 -20.48 23.96 33.79
CA PRO A 76 -20.56 24.39 35.18
C PRO A 76 -19.47 25.36 35.61
N GLU A 77 -18.27 25.25 35.05
CA GLU A 77 -17.13 26.13 35.34
C GLU A 77 -17.34 27.57 34.81
N ASP A 78 -18.13 27.74 33.75
CA ASP A 78 -18.40 29.04 33.11
C ASP A 78 -19.58 29.78 33.74
N ILE A 79 -20.24 29.16 34.72
CA ILE A 79 -21.37 29.78 35.43
C ILE A 79 -20.80 30.81 36.42
N PRO A 80 -21.17 32.10 36.30
CA PRO A 80 -20.74 33.12 37.24
C PRO A 80 -21.16 32.77 38.66
N ASN A 81 -20.24 32.88 39.62
CA ASN A 81 -20.52 32.61 41.03
C ASN A 81 -21.30 33.78 41.67
N THR A 82 -22.53 33.97 41.22
CA THR A 82 -23.49 34.95 41.71
C THR A 82 -24.48 34.29 42.67
N GLN A 83 -24.89 34.99 43.72
CA GLN A 83 -25.85 34.49 44.71
C GLN A 83 -27.29 34.37 44.16
N GLU A 84 -27.54 34.85 42.94
CA GLU A 84 -28.84 34.80 42.29
C GLU A 84 -28.92 33.68 41.24
N PRO A 85 -30.04 32.94 41.15
CA PRO A 85 -30.21 31.87 40.17
C PRO A 85 -30.29 32.45 38.74
N ALA A 86 -29.34 32.08 37.89
CA ALA A 86 -29.34 32.44 36.47
C ALA A 86 -30.11 31.39 35.65
N VAL A 87 -31.15 31.82 34.94
CA VAL A 87 -31.92 30.97 34.01
C VAL A 87 -31.56 31.35 32.58
N SER A 88 -31.16 30.37 31.77
CA SER A 88 -30.95 30.57 30.33
C SER A 88 -31.79 29.57 29.53
N THR A 89 -32.43 30.06 28.47
CA THR A 89 -33.15 29.20 27.53
C THR A 89 -32.21 28.79 26.41
N LYS A 90 -32.14 27.49 26.13
CA LYS A 90 -31.36 26.92 25.04
C LYS A 90 -32.29 26.19 24.07
N ILE A 91 -31.97 26.25 22.79
CA ILE A 91 -32.73 25.60 21.73
C ILE A 91 -32.03 24.30 21.37
N VAL A 92 -32.80 23.21 21.34
CA VAL A 92 -32.35 21.94 20.79
C VAL A 92 -32.43 22.02 19.27
N SER A 93 -31.27 21.99 18.62
CA SER A 93 -31.17 22.01 17.16
C SER A 93 -31.62 20.68 16.56
N GLN A 94 -31.28 19.56 17.18
CA GLN A 94 -31.63 18.22 16.69
C GLN A 94 -31.68 17.18 17.80
N LEU A 95 -32.56 16.19 17.62
CA LEU A 95 -32.60 14.94 18.39
C LEU A 95 -31.90 13.86 17.56
N LEU A 96 -30.87 13.24 18.11
CA LEU A 96 -30.09 12.19 17.45
C LEU A 96 -30.34 10.85 18.15
N HIS A 97 -30.67 9.84 17.35
CA HIS A 97 -30.93 8.46 17.79
C HIS A 97 -29.95 7.46 17.20
N HIS A 98 -29.07 7.90 16.30
CA HIS A 98 -28.06 7.08 15.67
C HIS A 98 -26.69 7.74 15.83
N ILE A 99 -25.67 6.90 16.02
CA ILE A 99 -24.27 7.29 16.03
C ILE A 99 -23.55 6.55 14.92
N PHE A 100 -22.53 7.19 14.35
CA PHE A 100 -21.63 6.57 13.41
C PHE A 100 -20.33 6.24 14.13
N GLU A 101 -20.00 4.95 14.19
CA GLU A 101 -18.75 4.47 14.76
C GLU A 101 -17.75 4.21 13.62
N ALA A 102 -16.52 4.71 13.78
CA ALA A 102 -15.43 4.48 12.84
C ALA A 102 -14.48 3.43 13.43
N ASN A 103 -14.36 2.28 12.75
CA ASN A 103 -13.54 1.16 13.19
C ASN A 103 -12.38 0.96 12.20
N PRO A 104 -11.10 0.89 12.65
CA PRO A 104 -9.97 0.63 11.77
C PRO A 104 -10.19 -0.64 10.95
N THR A 105 -9.95 -0.56 9.64
CA THR A 105 -10.13 -1.70 8.73
C THR A 105 -8.96 -1.81 7.78
N ARG A 106 -8.80 -3.01 7.18
CA ARG A 106 -7.83 -3.22 6.11
C ARG A 106 -8.58 -3.14 4.78
N PRO A 107 -8.20 -2.20 3.88
CA PRO A 107 -8.79 -2.14 2.55
C PRO A 107 -8.69 -3.47 1.80
N ASN A 108 -9.74 -3.83 1.08
CA ASN A 108 -9.72 -4.98 0.20
C ASN A 108 -9.12 -4.60 -1.16
N MET A 109 -7.87 -4.97 -1.38
CA MET A 109 -7.11 -4.61 -2.60
C MET A 109 -7.39 -5.53 -3.80
N LYS A 110 -8.27 -6.53 -3.69
CA LYS A 110 -8.60 -7.40 -4.83
C LYS A 110 -9.16 -6.59 -6.01
N ARG A 111 -9.96 -5.56 -5.70
CA ARG A 111 -10.52 -4.67 -6.71
C ARG A 111 -9.43 -3.92 -7.49
N LEU A 112 -8.33 -3.53 -6.84
CA LEU A 112 -7.18 -2.90 -7.50
C LEU A 112 -6.56 -3.84 -8.53
N GLU A 113 -6.31 -5.08 -8.14
CA GLU A 113 -5.75 -6.11 -9.02
C GLU A 113 -6.66 -6.34 -10.22
N ASP A 114 -7.96 -6.53 -10.00
CA ASP A 114 -8.94 -6.75 -11.06
C ASP A 114 -8.94 -5.58 -12.06
N LEU A 115 -9.00 -4.33 -11.59
CA LEU A 115 -8.97 -3.13 -12.44
C LEU A 115 -7.69 -3.04 -13.27
N LEU A 116 -6.52 -3.23 -12.66
CA LEU A 116 -5.24 -3.08 -13.38
C LEU A 116 -4.96 -4.24 -14.34
N MET A 117 -5.55 -5.41 -14.10
CA MET A 117 -5.45 -6.58 -14.99
C MET A 117 -6.39 -6.51 -16.20
N GLU A 118 -7.31 -5.56 -16.27
CA GLU A 118 -8.15 -5.31 -17.46
C GLU A 118 -7.32 -4.95 -18.69
N ASN A 119 -6.24 -4.19 -18.49
CA ASN A 119 -5.39 -3.68 -19.57
C ASN A 119 -3.90 -3.63 -19.18
N PRO A 120 -3.24 -4.80 -18.99
CA PRO A 120 -1.82 -4.86 -18.65
C PRO A 120 -0.97 -4.29 -19.79
N TYR A 121 0.20 -3.77 -19.46
CA TYR A 121 1.13 -3.22 -20.45
C TYR A 121 1.97 -4.35 -21.07
N ARG A 122 1.91 -4.48 -22.39
CA ARG A 122 2.57 -5.58 -23.15
C ARG A 122 3.76 -5.14 -24.00
N GLY A 123 4.09 -3.86 -24.00
CA GLY A 123 5.06 -3.28 -24.93
C GLY A 123 4.44 -2.20 -25.80
N LYS A 124 5.26 -1.24 -26.23
CA LYS A 124 4.80 -0.05 -26.97
C LYS A 124 4.19 -0.41 -28.31
N GLU A 125 4.70 -1.48 -28.91
CA GLU A 125 4.23 -2.09 -30.15
C GLU A 125 2.83 -2.72 -30.05
N HIS A 126 2.36 -3.01 -28.83
CA HIS A 126 1.05 -3.57 -28.55
C HIS A 126 0.04 -2.54 -28.03
N GLU A 127 0.50 -1.31 -27.82
CA GLU A 127 -0.36 -0.21 -27.39
C GLU A 127 -1.33 0.19 -28.51
N LYS A 128 -2.57 0.43 -28.11
CA LYS A 128 -3.62 0.91 -28.99
C LYS A 128 -3.73 2.42 -28.88
N THR A 129 -4.25 3.06 -29.92
CA THR A 129 -4.64 4.47 -29.81
C THR A 129 -5.76 4.63 -28.79
N ASP A 130 -5.90 5.83 -28.22
CA ASP A 130 -6.96 6.12 -27.24
C ASP A 130 -8.36 5.76 -27.76
N ASP A 131 -8.62 5.99 -29.05
CA ASP A 131 -9.92 5.70 -29.66
C ASP A 131 -10.14 4.19 -29.79
N GLU A 132 -9.14 3.42 -30.22
CA GLU A 132 -9.22 1.95 -30.29
C GLU A 132 -9.35 1.31 -28.90
N ALA A 133 -8.65 1.85 -27.90
CA ALA A 133 -8.76 1.38 -26.53
C ALA A 133 -10.19 1.58 -26.00
N ARG A 134 -10.78 2.76 -26.25
CA ARG A 134 -12.18 3.06 -25.88
C ARG A 134 -13.17 2.14 -26.59
N ASP A 135 -13.01 1.92 -27.90
CA ASP A 135 -13.90 1.05 -28.68
C ASP A 135 -13.88 -0.41 -28.21
N LEU A 136 -12.76 -0.86 -27.65
CA LEU A 136 -12.61 -2.19 -27.06
C LEU A 136 -13.01 -2.26 -25.58
N GLY A 137 -13.44 -1.14 -24.99
CA GLY A 137 -13.78 -1.06 -23.58
C GLY A 137 -12.58 -1.20 -22.64
N LEU A 138 -11.38 -0.85 -23.11
CA LEU A 138 -10.18 -0.82 -22.27
C LEU A 138 -10.12 0.48 -21.49
N HIS A 139 -9.81 0.38 -20.20
CA HIS A 139 -9.71 1.50 -19.30
C HIS A 139 -8.28 1.73 -18.85
N PHE A 140 -7.99 3.00 -18.54
CA PHE A 140 -6.76 3.44 -17.92
C PHE A 140 -7.11 4.20 -16.66
N TYR A 141 -6.37 3.94 -15.59
CA TYR A 141 -6.67 4.47 -14.27
C TYR A 141 -5.54 5.38 -13.80
N SER A 142 -5.84 6.66 -13.62
CA SER A 142 -4.95 7.56 -12.87
C SER A 142 -5.01 7.21 -11.38
N PHE A 143 -4.09 7.77 -10.60
CA PHE A 143 -4.14 7.59 -9.14
C PHE A 143 -5.48 8.05 -8.56
N GLN A 144 -6.03 9.16 -9.04
CA GLN A 144 -7.33 9.66 -8.61
C GLN A 144 -8.48 8.72 -9.01
N ASP A 145 -8.46 8.17 -10.22
CA ASP A 145 -9.50 7.22 -10.66
C ASP A 145 -9.53 5.96 -9.79
N LEU A 146 -8.36 5.48 -9.38
CA LEU A 146 -8.23 4.33 -8.46
C LEU A 146 -8.78 4.69 -7.07
N LEU A 147 -8.42 5.87 -6.56
CA LEU A 147 -8.88 6.42 -5.28
C LEU A 147 -10.39 6.64 -5.20
N ASP A 148 -11.06 6.91 -6.33
CA ASP A 148 -12.51 7.07 -6.41
C ASP A 148 -13.24 5.72 -6.44
N ARG A 149 -12.54 4.64 -6.80
CA ARG A 149 -13.12 3.28 -6.95
C ARG A 149 -12.72 2.32 -5.83
N ILE A 150 -11.66 2.62 -5.09
CA ILE A 150 -11.09 1.75 -4.06
C ILE A 150 -11.26 2.42 -2.70
N GLN A 151 -11.82 1.68 -1.75
CA GLN A 151 -11.97 2.09 -0.35
C GLN A 151 -10.63 2.00 0.40
N ALA A 152 -9.71 2.93 0.12
CA ALA A 152 -8.39 2.99 0.73
C ALA A 152 -7.90 4.43 0.91
N SER A 153 -7.03 4.64 1.90
CA SER A 153 -6.24 5.86 2.00
C SER A 153 -5.20 5.95 0.87
N GLU A 154 -4.60 7.12 0.70
CA GLU A 154 -3.56 7.33 -0.31
C GLU A 154 -2.31 6.50 -0.02
N GLY A 155 -1.88 6.45 1.24
CA GLY A 155 -0.76 5.62 1.70
C GLY A 155 -1.01 4.14 1.47
N GLU A 156 -2.20 3.64 1.80
CA GLU A 156 -2.57 2.23 1.58
C GLU A 156 -2.62 1.89 0.10
N LEU A 157 -3.22 2.75 -0.75
CA LEU A 157 -3.26 2.52 -2.19
C LEU A 157 -1.85 2.52 -2.80
N CYS A 158 -0.99 3.47 -2.39
CA CYS A 158 0.41 3.52 -2.83
C CYS A 158 1.16 2.23 -2.46
N GLY A 159 1.01 1.79 -1.20
CA GLY A 159 1.60 0.52 -0.75
C GLY A 159 1.09 -0.69 -1.53
N ALA A 160 -0.21 -0.73 -1.85
CA ALA A 160 -0.80 -1.81 -2.64
C ALA A 160 -0.29 -1.82 -4.09
N LEU A 161 -0.18 -0.66 -4.74
CA LEU A 161 0.41 -0.52 -6.07
C LEU A 161 1.85 -1.02 -6.11
N GLN A 162 2.65 -0.69 -5.09
CA GLN A 162 4.02 -1.21 -4.96
C GLN A 162 4.04 -2.73 -4.75
N ALA A 163 3.15 -3.27 -3.91
CA ALA A 163 3.08 -4.69 -3.61
C ALA A 163 2.80 -5.55 -4.85
N ILE A 164 1.94 -5.07 -5.75
CA ILE A 164 1.61 -5.74 -7.02
C ILE A 164 2.54 -5.34 -8.17
N ARG A 165 3.60 -4.56 -7.90
CA ARG A 165 4.55 -4.05 -8.90
C ARG A 165 3.85 -3.30 -10.05
N ALA A 166 2.81 -2.53 -9.72
CA ALA A 166 2.24 -1.59 -10.68
C ALA A 166 3.24 -0.46 -10.94
N CYS A 167 3.17 0.09 -12.15
CA CYS A 167 4.04 1.15 -12.61
C CYS A 167 3.21 2.26 -13.26
N GLN A 168 3.71 3.49 -13.21
CA GLN A 168 3.05 4.62 -13.84
C GLN A 168 3.57 4.80 -15.27
N ILE A 169 2.69 4.67 -16.26
CA ILE A 169 2.98 4.83 -17.69
C ILE A 169 2.05 5.90 -18.24
N ASN A 170 2.62 7.00 -18.76
CA ASN A 170 1.87 8.13 -19.30
C ASN A 170 0.81 8.70 -18.34
N GLY A 171 1.09 8.70 -17.02
CA GLY A 171 0.18 9.20 -15.99
C GLY A 171 -0.83 8.17 -15.46
N TYR A 172 -0.91 6.97 -16.06
CA TYR A 172 -1.81 5.89 -15.65
C TYR A 172 -1.06 4.76 -14.97
N TRP A 173 -1.69 4.13 -13.98
CA TRP A 173 -1.15 2.94 -13.31
C TRP A 173 -1.47 1.69 -14.10
N ARG A 174 -0.47 0.84 -14.31
CA ARG A 174 -0.60 -0.42 -15.04
C ARG A 174 0.33 -1.48 -14.45
N VAL A 175 -0.11 -2.74 -14.54
CA VAL A 175 0.74 -3.91 -14.29
C VAL A 175 1.39 -4.31 -15.62
N LEU A 176 2.67 -4.70 -15.57
CA LEU A 176 3.35 -5.26 -16.74
C LEU A 176 2.84 -6.67 -17.00
N ASP A 177 2.60 -7.00 -18.27
CA ASP A 177 2.39 -8.38 -18.68
C ASP A 177 3.64 -9.21 -18.34
N PHE A 178 3.44 -10.44 -17.87
CA PHE A 178 4.51 -11.28 -17.37
C PHE A 178 5.59 -11.57 -18.42
N ASP A 179 5.19 -11.82 -19.67
CA ASP A 179 6.13 -12.12 -20.75
C ASP A 179 6.92 -10.87 -21.11
N TYR A 180 6.30 -9.69 -21.01
CA TYR A 180 6.96 -8.41 -21.24
C TYR A 180 7.94 -8.07 -20.11
N GLU A 181 7.56 -8.27 -18.84
CA GLU A 181 8.47 -8.11 -17.69
C GLU A 181 9.68 -9.02 -17.84
N PHE A 182 9.47 -10.28 -18.25
CA PHE A 182 10.56 -11.22 -18.51
C PHE A 182 11.51 -10.72 -19.60
N GLN A 183 11.00 -10.21 -20.72
CA GLN A 183 11.85 -9.64 -21.76
C GLN A 183 12.71 -8.49 -21.23
N VAL A 184 12.12 -7.54 -20.47
CA VAL A 184 12.87 -6.39 -19.94
C VAL A 184 13.94 -6.86 -18.94
N LEU A 185 13.61 -7.80 -18.05
CA LEU A 185 14.60 -8.38 -17.13
C LEU A 185 15.71 -9.11 -17.90
N SER A 186 15.37 -9.91 -18.90
CA SER A 186 16.37 -10.58 -19.75
C SER A 186 17.29 -9.60 -20.46
N ASP A 187 16.77 -8.49 -20.98
CA ASP A 187 17.57 -7.44 -21.61
C ASP A 187 18.59 -6.85 -20.61
N ILE A 188 18.17 -6.59 -19.36
CA ILE A 188 19.06 -6.12 -18.29
C ILE A 188 20.13 -7.17 -17.94
N LEU A 189 19.74 -8.44 -17.77
CA LEU A 189 20.67 -9.52 -17.43
C LEU A 189 21.68 -9.78 -18.56
N ASN A 190 21.23 -9.73 -19.81
CA ASN A 190 22.09 -9.88 -20.99
C ASN A 190 23.09 -8.72 -21.10
N TYR A 191 22.69 -7.49 -20.79
CA TYR A 191 23.60 -6.35 -20.73
C TYR A 191 24.69 -6.56 -19.67
N ILE A 192 24.31 -6.99 -18.46
CA ILE A 192 25.23 -7.30 -17.36
C ILE A 192 26.27 -8.34 -17.79
N GLU A 193 25.82 -9.40 -18.47
CA GLU A 193 26.71 -10.45 -18.98
C GLU A 193 27.63 -9.93 -20.11
N ALA A 194 27.08 -9.22 -21.10
CA ALA A 194 27.81 -8.71 -22.25
C ALA A 194 28.94 -7.75 -21.84
N GLU A 195 28.68 -6.86 -20.90
CA GLU A 195 29.65 -5.92 -20.35
C GLU A 195 30.53 -6.54 -19.23
N SER A 196 30.35 -7.83 -18.93
CA SER A 196 31.08 -8.55 -17.88
C SER A 196 31.03 -7.83 -16.52
N LEU A 197 29.88 -7.23 -16.21
CA LEU A 197 29.67 -6.47 -14.98
C LEU A 197 29.64 -7.39 -13.77
N SER A 198 30.10 -6.88 -12.63
CA SER A 198 29.97 -7.58 -11.37
C SER A 198 28.51 -7.54 -10.91
N ILE A 199 28.02 -8.65 -10.34
CA ILE A 199 26.67 -8.74 -9.75
C ILE A 199 26.42 -7.70 -8.64
N ASP A 200 27.48 -7.13 -8.05
CA ASP A 200 27.43 -6.10 -7.00
C ASP A 200 27.83 -4.69 -7.50
N GLY A 201 28.11 -4.56 -8.79
CA GLY A 201 28.77 -3.40 -9.38
C GLY A 201 28.13 -2.95 -10.70
N ILE A 202 26.81 -2.87 -10.73
CA ILE A 202 26.03 -2.56 -11.93
C ILE A 202 25.78 -1.04 -11.99
N PRO A 203 26.26 -0.32 -13.03
CA PRO A 203 26.08 1.12 -13.17
C PRO A 203 24.68 1.47 -13.70
N HIS A 204 23.88 2.18 -12.90
CA HIS A 204 22.48 2.48 -13.22
C HIS A 204 22.30 3.28 -14.51
N LEU A 205 23.00 4.40 -14.67
CA LEU A 205 22.82 5.29 -15.82
C LEU A 205 23.34 4.64 -17.12
N ALA A 206 24.45 3.91 -17.04
CA ALA A 206 24.98 3.21 -18.20
C ALA A 206 24.05 2.07 -18.65
N THR A 207 23.50 1.29 -17.71
CA THR A 207 22.52 0.23 -18.04
C THR A 207 21.26 0.80 -18.68
N LEU A 208 20.67 1.86 -18.11
CA LEU A 208 19.48 2.47 -18.69
C LEU A 208 19.75 3.09 -20.06
N GLY A 209 20.90 3.77 -20.22
CA GLY A 209 21.27 4.44 -21.46
C GLY A 209 21.51 3.49 -22.64
N GLU A 210 22.00 2.26 -22.38
CA GLU A 210 22.13 1.27 -23.45
C GLU A 210 20.76 0.69 -23.87
N LEU A 211 19.88 0.46 -22.88
CA LEU A 211 18.61 -0.23 -23.10
C LEU A 211 17.46 0.69 -23.53
N GLU A 212 17.60 2.02 -23.41
CA GLU A 212 16.55 2.99 -23.75
C GLU A 212 16.15 2.97 -25.24
N ALA A 213 17.03 2.47 -26.11
CA ALA A 213 16.73 2.25 -27.52
C ALA A 213 15.77 1.07 -27.76
N LEU A 214 15.71 0.12 -26.82
CA LEU A 214 14.93 -1.11 -26.92
C LEU A 214 13.60 -1.01 -26.17
N LYS A 215 13.61 -0.38 -24.99
CA LYS A 215 12.46 -0.31 -24.07
C LYS A 215 12.28 1.12 -23.52
N PRO A 216 11.05 1.55 -23.21
CA PRO A 216 10.81 2.86 -22.61
C PRO A 216 11.57 3.04 -21.29
N ARG A 217 12.13 4.24 -21.10
CA ARG A 217 12.97 4.54 -19.94
C ARG A 217 12.22 4.39 -18.61
N GLU A 218 10.96 4.81 -18.56
CA GLU A 218 10.15 4.74 -17.33
C GLU A 218 9.96 3.27 -16.88
N ILE A 219 9.83 2.36 -17.84
CA ILE A 219 9.69 0.92 -17.58
C ILE A 219 11.03 0.33 -17.14
N LEU A 220 12.12 0.70 -17.82
CA LEU A 220 13.46 0.24 -17.44
C LEU A 220 13.80 0.67 -16.01
N GLU A 221 13.56 1.93 -15.65
CA GLU A 221 13.76 2.45 -14.30
C GLU A 221 12.94 1.64 -13.27
N GLN A 222 11.68 1.37 -13.60
CA GLN A 222 10.80 0.64 -12.69
C GLN A 222 11.23 -0.83 -12.53
N VAL A 223 11.47 -1.56 -13.61
CA VAL A 223 11.91 -2.97 -13.56
C VAL A 223 13.27 -3.07 -12.87
N PHE A 224 14.19 -2.14 -13.16
CA PHE A 224 15.48 -2.05 -12.48
C PHE A 224 15.29 -1.92 -10.97
N SER A 225 14.37 -1.07 -10.50
CA SER A 225 14.09 -0.92 -9.06
C SER A 225 13.54 -2.19 -8.38
N TRP A 226 12.86 -3.05 -9.12
CA TRP A 226 12.29 -4.31 -8.60
C TRP A 226 13.33 -5.40 -8.42
N TYR A 227 14.35 -5.42 -9.28
CA TYR A 227 15.35 -6.48 -9.34
C TYR A 227 16.74 -6.06 -8.89
N LEU A 228 16.96 -4.77 -8.68
CA LEU A 228 18.22 -4.23 -8.21
C LEU A 228 17.99 -3.34 -6.99
N GLU A 229 19.04 -3.21 -6.19
CA GLU A 229 19.08 -2.32 -5.05
C GLU A 229 20.45 -1.65 -4.95
N PRO A 230 20.54 -0.46 -4.33
CA PRO A 230 21.83 0.21 -4.14
C PRO A 230 22.82 -0.71 -3.43
N SER A 231 24.03 -0.86 -3.98
CA SER A 231 25.08 -1.65 -3.33
C SER A 231 25.86 -0.84 -2.28
N GLY A 232 25.64 0.48 -2.23
CA GLY A 232 26.43 1.42 -1.42
C GLY A 232 27.84 1.66 -1.96
N LEU A 233 28.17 1.08 -3.12
CA LEU A 233 29.42 1.30 -3.83
C LEU A 233 29.22 2.40 -4.87
N PHE A 234 30.33 3.05 -5.22
CA PHE A 234 30.35 4.06 -6.26
C PHE A 234 31.44 3.73 -7.27
N SER A 235 31.17 4.00 -8.54
CA SER A 235 32.13 3.88 -9.61
C SER A 235 33.24 4.93 -9.46
N LYS A 236 34.32 4.80 -10.24
CA LYS A 236 35.39 5.80 -10.29
C LYS A 236 34.90 7.17 -10.80
N SER A 237 33.80 7.21 -11.55
CA SER A 237 33.16 8.44 -12.02
C SER A 237 32.18 9.04 -11.01
N GLY A 238 31.97 8.40 -9.85
CA GLY A 238 31.04 8.85 -8.80
C GLY A 238 29.59 8.41 -9.01
N GLU A 239 29.34 7.50 -9.94
CA GLU A 239 28.02 6.91 -10.17
C GLU A 239 27.71 5.86 -9.10
N GLU A 240 26.49 5.88 -8.54
CA GLU A 240 26.03 4.86 -7.60
C GLU A 240 25.90 3.50 -8.31
N LEU A 241 26.47 2.47 -7.70
CA LEU A 241 26.42 1.11 -8.21
C LEU A 241 25.31 0.32 -7.52
N PHE A 242 24.76 -0.63 -8.26
CA PHE A 242 23.67 -1.46 -7.83
C PHE A 242 24.09 -2.93 -7.81
N LYS A 243 23.37 -3.70 -7.01
CA LYS A 243 23.50 -5.15 -6.95
C LYS A 243 22.16 -5.81 -7.26
N LEU A 244 22.22 -7.01 -7.82
CA LEU A 244 21.03 -7.80 -8.07
C LEU A 244 20.39 -8.21 -6.74
N ARG A 245 19.06 -8.07 -6.67
CA ARG A 245 18.23 -8.70 -5.66
C ARG A 245 18.09 -10.18 -6.01
N GLU A 246 19.08 -10.96 -5.59
CA GLU A 246 19.27 -12.35 -6.04
C GLU A 246 18.01 -13.20 -5.85
N LYS A 247 17.33 -13.07 -4.71
CA LYS A 247 16.12 -13.85 -4.41
C LYS A 247 14.99 -13.53 -5.38
N GLU A 248 14.75 -12.25 -5.65
CA GLU A 248 13.69 -11.73 -6.51
C GLU A 248 13.92 -12.18 -7.96
N VAL A 249 15.16 -12.05 -8.45
CA VAL A 249 15.55 -12.53 -9.79
C VAL A 249 15.38 -14.05 -9.90
N CYS A 250 15.89 -14.81 -8.93
CA CYS A 250 15.77 -16.28 -8.92
C CYS A 250 14.31 -16.74 -8.90
N CYS A 251 13.49 -16.17 -8.00
CA CYS A 251 12.09 -16.51 -7.88
C CYS A 251 11.31 -16.18 -9.15
N PHE A 252 11.63 -15.08 -9.83
CA PHE A 252 10.98 -14.72 -11.08
C PHE A 252 11.37 -15.68 -12.21
N LEU A 253 12.67 -15.99 -12.37
CA LEU A 253 13.13 -16.96 -13.38
C LEU A 253 12.59 -18.38 -13.12
N ALA A 254 12.41 -18.77 -11.85
CA ALA A 254 11.69 -20.00 -11.50
C ALA A 254 10.24 -19.98 -11.99
N GLN A 255 9.52 -18.86 -11.80
CA GLN A 255 8.15 -18.72 -12.30
C GLN A 255 8.09 -18.80 -13.83
N VAL A 256 9.06 -18.25 -14.55
CA VAL A 256 9.15 -18.36 -16.01
C VAL A 256 9.22 -19.82 -16.45
N LEU A 257 10.00 -20.65 -15.74
CA LEU A 257 10.11 -22.08 -16.02
C LEU A 257 8.86 -22.86 -15.62
N LEU A 258 8.22 -22.49 -14.52
CA LEU A 258 7.07 -23.22 -13.96
C LEU A 258 5.74 -22.92 -14.68
N ARG A 259 5.51 -21.69 -15.14
CA ARG A 259 4.24 -21.28 -15.74
C ARG A 259 3.82 -22.12 -16.97
N PRO A 260 4.73 -22.44 -17.93
CA PRO A 260 4.38 -23.30 -19.07
C PRO A 260 4.19 -24.77 -18.68
N THR A 261 4.86 -25.22 -17.62
CA THR A 261 4.93 -26.62 -17.22
C THR A 261 4.02 -26.87 -16.02
N GLY A 262 2.79 -27.32 -16.26
CA GLY A 262 1.86 -27.63 -15.16
C GLY A 262 2.43 -28.67 -14.17
N ILE A 263 3.16 -29.68 -14.67
CA ILE A 263 3.89 -30.66 -13.86
C ILE A 263 5.33 -30.68 -14.37
N PHE A 264 6.29 -30.44 -13.48
CA PHE A 264 7.72 -30.44 -13.79
C PHE A 264 8.44 -31.40 -12.82
N ASN A 265 9.21 -32.36 -13.35
CA ASN A 265 10.11 -33.16 -12.53
C ASN A 265 11.10 -32.27 -11.77
N LEU A 266 11.30 -32.52 -10.47
CA LEU A 266 12.12 -31.67 -9.62
C LEU A 266 13.59 -31.61 -10.06
N GLU A 267 14.19 -32.72 -10.46
CA GLU A 267 15.60 -32.75 -10.88
C GLU A 267 15.81 -32.01 -12.20
N GLU A 268 14.92 -32.22 -13.17
CA GLU A 268 14.94 -31.50 -14.45
C GLU A 268 14.68 -29.99 -14.27
N PHE A 269 13.76 -29.64 -13.37
CA PHE A 269 13.47 -28.25 -13.00
C PHE A 269 14.70 -27.59 -12.38
N LEU A 270 15.30 -28.20 -11.37
CA LEU A 270 16.49 -27.64 -10.70
C LEU A 270 17.65 -27.47 -11.68
N SER A 271 17.86 -28.42 -12.60
CA SER A 271 18.87 -28.32 -13.64
C SER A 271 18.59 -27.17 -14.62
N SER A 272 17.34 -27.02 -15.06
CA SER A 272 16.93 -25.94 -15.97
C SER A 272 16.99 -24.57 -15.30
N TRP A 273 16.60 -24.49 -14.03
CA TRP A 273 16.64 -23.27 -13.23
C TRP A 273 18.08 -22.81 -13.00
N GLN A 274 18.98 -23.73 -12.65
CA GLN A 274 20.39 -23.43 -12.47
C GLN A 274 21.04 -22.87 -13.76
N GLN A 275 20.60 -23.32 -14.94
CA GLN A 275 21.11 -22.81 -16.22
C GLN A 275 20.52 -21.46 -16.62
N SER A 276 19.36 -21.10 -16.08
CA SER A 276 18.63 -19.87 -16.45
C SER A 276 19.05 -18.66 -15.63
N VAL A 277 19.76 -18.86 -14.51
CA VAL A 277 20.17 -17.80 -13.60
C VAL A 277 21.62 -17.34 -13.86
N PRO A 278 21.93 -16.03 -13.73
CA PRO A 278 23.30 -15.54 -13.86
C PRO A 278 24.25 -16.17 -12.83
N PRO A 279 25.55 -16.33 -13.12
CA PRO A 279 26.51 -16.87 -12.16
C PRO A 279 26.76 -15.91 -10.98
N GLY A 280 26.68 -16.41 -9.73
CA GLY A 280 26.92 -15.63 -8.51
C GLY A 280 27.08 -16.49 -7.24
N LYS A 281 27.36 -15.86 -6.09
CA LYS A 281 27.81 -16.55 -4.86
C LYS A 281 26.71 -17.28 -4.07
N LEU A 282 25.44 -16.93 -4.26
CA LEU A 282 24.31 -17.43 -3.46
C LEU A 282 23.52 -18.56 -4.16
N PHE A 283 23.68 -18.73 -5.47
CA PHE A 283 22.99 -19.74 -6.29
C PHE A 283 23.26 -21.19 -5.87
N LEU A 284 24.41 -21.47 -5.23
CA LEU A 284 24.73 -22.81 -4.72
C LEU A 284 24.05 -23.13 -3.38
N LEU A 285 23.62 -22.13 -2.62
CA LEU A 285 23.04 -22.30 -1.28
C LEU A 285 21.51 -22.42 -1.28
N MET A 286 20.82 -21.94 -2.33
CA MET A 286 19.36 -22.09 -2.45
C MET A 286 18.91 -23.41 -3.11
N ILE A 287 19.86 -24.18 -3.67
CA ILE A 287 19.60 -25.47 -4.34
C ILE A 287 19.88 -26.66 -3.40
N GLN A 288 20.43 -26.42 -2.19
CA GLN A 288 20.66 -27.43 -1.14
C GLN A 288 19.63 -27.31 -0.02
#